data_AF-A0A536A771-F1
#
_entry.id   AF-A0A536A771-F1
#
_cell.length_a   1.000
_cell.length_b   1.000
_cell.length_c   1.000
_cell.angle_alpha   90.00
_cell.angle_beta   90.00
_cell.angle_gamma   90.00
#
_symmetry.space_group_name_H-M   'P 1'
#
loop_
_entity.id
_entity.type
_entity.pdbx_description
1 polymer ?
#
loop_
_entity_poly.entity_id
_entity_poly.type
_entity_poly.pdbx_seq_one_letter_code
_entity_poly.pdbx_strand_id
1 'polypeptide(L)'
;MDEHPAIALISTRQGRRAVLASRPRLQVIDVVGTWKGEGQDVGATARYFGISDDEVRAVVAYYVANKDEMDDEIRRHLDAQQEYKRVLGSDAF
;
A
#
# COMPACT_ATOMS: atom_id res chain seq x y z
N MET A 1 -15.49 17.28 6.24
CA MET A 1 -14.95 16.16 7.03
C MET A 1 -13.92 15.48 6.15
N ASP A 2 -12.77 15.08 6.71
CA ASP A 2 -11.87 14.19 5.98
C ASP A 2 -12.60 12.88 5.69
N GLU A 3 -12.75 12.55 4.40
CA GLU A 3 -13.49 11.37 3.95
C GLU A 3 -12.79 10.06 4.38
N HIS A 4 -11.48 10.15 4.63
CA HIS A 4 -10.65 9.03 5.03
C HIS A 4 -9.72 9.41 6.21
N PRO A 5 -10.24 9.52 7.45
CA PRO A 5 -9.47 10.00 8.60
C PRO A 5 -8.30 9.09 9.00
N ALA A 6 -8.31 7.82 8.55
CA ALA A 6 -7.21 6.88 8.76
C ALA A 6 -6.07 7.06 7.75
N ILE A 7 -6.23 7.90 6.73
CA ILE A 7 -5.29 8.08 5.62
C ILE A 7 -4.75 9.50 5.65
N ALA A 8 -3.44 9.62 5.69
CA ALA A 8 -2.73 10.90 5.57
C ALA A 8 -2.02 10.98 4.22
N LEU A 9 -1.93 12.19 3.68
CA LEU A 9 -1.16 12.46 2.46
C LEU A 9 0.13 13.19 2.82
N ILE A 10 1.27 12.53 2.60
CA ILE A 10 2.59 13.11 2.87
C ILE A 10 3.27 13.55 1.57
N SER A 11 3.95 14.69 1.60
CA SER A 11 4.76 15.16 0.49
C SER A 11 6.17 14.59 0.58
N THR A 12 6.63 13.95 -0.50
CA THR A 12 7.99 13.43 -0.64
C THR A 12 8.68 14.06 -1.86
N ARG A 13 10.00 13.88 -1.99
CA ARG A 13 10.72 14.31 -3.21
C ARG A 13 10.22 13.63 -4.49
N GLN A 14 9.53 12.50 -4.37
CA GLN A 14 9.00 11.72 -5.48
C GLN A 14 7.50 11.98 -5.73
N GLY A 15 6.91 12.96 -5.03
CA GLY A 15 5.49 13.29 -5.13
C GLY A 15 4.72 13.09 -3.83
N ARG A 16 3.41 13.21 -3.91
CA ARG A 16 2.49 13.02 -2.79
C ARG A 16 2.21 11.53 -2.61
N ARG A 17 2.23 11.03 -1.38
CA ARG A 17 1.97 9.62 -1.07
C ARG A 17 0.88 9.48 -0.03
N ALA A 18 -0.02 8.52 -0.25
CA ALA A 18 -1.00 8.12 0.73
C ALA A 18 -0.39 7.11 1.72
N VAL A 19 -0.54 7.38 3.01
CA VAL A 19 -0.02 6.56 4.11
C VAL A 19 -1.08 6.39 5.19
N LEU A 20 -0.94 5.36 6.02
CA LEU A 20 -1.74 5.24 7.23
C LEU A 20 -1.39 6.37 8.20
N ALA A 21 -2.39 7.11 8.67
CA ALA A 21 -2.21 8.24 9.58
C ALA A 21 -1.58 7.80 10.92
N SER A 22 -1.96 6.62 11.41
CA SER A 22 -1.39 5.99 12.61
C SER A 22 0.06 5.53 12.43
N ARG A 23 0.48 5.26 11.17
CA ARG A 23 1.78 4.70 10.82
C ARG A 23 2.30 5.33 9.51
N PRO A 24 2.87 6.55 9.55
CA PRO A 24 3.24 7.31 8.34
C PRO A 24 4.30 6.66 7.45
N ARG A 25 4.93 5.57 7.90
CA ARG A 25 5.88 4.75 7.11
C ARG A 25 5.20 3.65 6.30
N LEU A 26 3.92 3.37 6.56
CA LEU A 26 3.17 2.31 5.90
C LEU A 26 2.28 2.93 4.82
N GLN A 27 2.65 2.71 3.56
CA GLN A 27 1.95 3.32 2.43
C GLN A 27 0.69 2.53 2.08
N VAL A 28 -0.32 3.25 1.61
CA VAL A 28 -1.58 2.64 1.16
C VAL A 28 -1.33 1.66 0.01
N ILE A 29 -0.44 1.99 -0.93
CA ILE A 29 -0.09 1.11 -2.06
C ILE A 29 0.55 -0.20 -1.62
N ASP A 30 1.36 -0.20 -0.54
CA ASP A 30 1.98 -1.42 -0.01
C ASP A 30 0.89 -2.33 0.59
N VAL A 31 -0.04 -1.74 1.35
CA VAL A 31 -1.16 -2.47 1.97
C VAL A 31 -2.12 -3.03 0.91
N VAL A 32 -2.46 -2.25 -0.12
CA VAL A 32 -3.33 -2.73 -1.22
C VAL A 32 -2.64 -3.82 -2.04
N GLY A 33 -1.33 -3.69 -2.29
CA GLY A 33 -0.55 -4.69 -2.99
C GLY A 33 -0.57 -6.04 -2.27
N THR A 34 -0.28 -6.05 -0.97
CA THR A 34 -0.39 -7.25 -0.14
C THR A 34 -1.82 -7.77 -0.06
N TRP A 35 -2.83 -6.91 0.12
CA TRP A 35 -4.23 -7.33 0.15
C TRP A 35 -4.65 -8.04 -1.14
N LYS A 36 -4.23 -7.54 -2.32
CA LYS A 36 -4.43 -8.24 -3.59
C LYS A 36 -3.67 -9.57 -3.64
N GLY A 37 -2.44 -9.62 -3.12
CA GLY A 37 -1.61 -10.84 -3.05
C GLY A 37 -2.16 -11.93 -2.12
N GLU A 38 -2.79 -11.55 -1.02
CA GLU A 38 -3.44 -12.43 -0.04
C GLU A 38 -4.88 -12.83 -0.46
N GLY A 39 -5.25 -12.67 -1.73
CA GLY A 39 -6.59 -13.04 -2.22
C GLY A 39 -7.71 -12.18 -1.64
N GLN A 40 -7.42 -10.91 -1.34
CA GLN A 40 -8.32 -9.94 -0.74
C GLN A 40 -8.75 -10.26 0.70
N ASP A 41 -7.95 -11.05 1.42
CA ASP A 41 -8.15 -11.35 2.84
C ASP A 41 -7.66 -10.19 3.74
N VAL A 42 -8.61 -9.56 4.44
CA VAL A 42 -8.36 -8.46 5.38
C VAL A 42 -7.51 -8.91 6.58
N GLY A 43 -7.83 -10.06 7.17
CA GLY A 43 -7.16 -10.54 8.38
C GLY A 43 -5.75 -11.05 8.09
N ALA A 44 -5.53 -11.68 6.93
CA ALA A 44 -4.19 -12.04 6.47
C ALA A 44 -3.32 -10.79 6.27
N THR A 45 -3.85 -9.77 5.60
CA THR A 45 -3.15 -8.49 5.38
C THR A 45 -2.85 -7.77 6.70
N ALA A 46 -3.81 -7.73 7.62
CA ALA A 46 -3.65 -7.14 8.95
C ALA A 46 -2.50 -7.80 9.72
N ARG A 47 -2.45 -9.14 9.71
CA ARG A 47 -1.36 -9.93 10.30
C ARG A 47 -0.01 -9.66 9.64
N TYR A 48 0.04 -9.53 8.31
CA TYR A 48 1.27 -9.26 7.57
C TYR A 48 1.94 -7.97 8.02
N PHE A 49 1.17 -6.89 8.20
CA PHE A 49 1.70 -5.58 8.60
C PHE A 49 1.66 -5.30 10.11
N GLY A 50 1.05 -6.19 10.89
CA GLY A 50 0.82 -5.96 12.33
C GLY A 50 -0.10 -4.76 12.59
N ILE A 51 -1.13 -4.58 11.76
CA ILE A 51 -2.13 -3.50 11.86
C ILE A 51 -3.51 -4.10 12.17
N SER A 52 -4.52 -3.26 12.49
CA SER A 52 -5.88 -3.77 12.73
C SER A 52 -6.63 -4.03 11.43
N ASP A 53 -7.63 -4.91 11.48
CA ASP A 53 -8.57 -5.14 10.37
C ASP A 53 -9.27 -3.85 9.94
N ASP A 54 -9.58 -2.95 10.88
CA ASP A 54 -10.22 -1.66 10.59
C ASP A 54 -9.28 -0.74 9.80
N GLU A 55 -7.97 -0.74 10.11
CA GLU A 55 -6.97 0.00 9.34
C GLU A 55 -6.88 -0.54 7.90
N VAL A 56 -6.91 -1.86 7.72
CA VAL A 56 -6.94 -2.48 6.39
C VAL A 56 -8.22 -2.10 5.64
N ARG A 57 -9.39 -2.18 6.29
CA ARG A 57 -10.68 -1.80 5.68
C ARG A 57 -10.70 -0.32 5.27
N ALA A 58 -10.12 0.56 6.08
CA ALA A 58 -10.02 1.98 5.75
C ALA A 58 -9.12 2.22 4.53
N VAL A 59 -8.00 1.49 4.42
CA VAL A 59 -7.14 1.51 3.23
C VAL A 59 -7.89 1.00 2.00
N VAL A 60 -8.61 -0.11 2.11
CA VAL A 60 -9.40 -0.66 0.99
C VAL A 60 -10.48 0.31 0.56
N ALA A 61 -11.17 0.97 1.49
CA ALA A 61 -12.18 1.98 1.18
C ALA A 61 -11.57 3.18 0.43
N TYR A 62 -10.41 3.67 0.88
CA TYR A 62 -9.66 4.72 0.16
C TYR A 62 -9.27 4.28 -1.25
N TYR A 63 -8.79 3.04 -1.40
CA TYR A 63 -8.44 2.49 -2.69
C TYR A 63 -9.63 2.36 -3.63
N VAL A 64 -10.79 1.91 -3.15
CA VAL A 64 -12.01 1.82 -3.98
C VAL A 64 -12.47 3.20 -4.45
N ALA A 65 -12.39 4.21 -3.57
CA ALA A 65 -12.76 5.59 -3.91
C ALA A 65 -11.82 6.23 -4.94
N ASN A 66 -10.55 5.81 -4.97
CA ASN A 66 -9.50 6.39 -5.82
C ASN A 66 -8.93 5.37 -6.82
N LYS A 67 -9.71 4.36 -7.18
CA LYS A 67 -9.24 3.13 -7.83
C LYS A 67 -8.47 3.38 -9.12
N ASP A 68 -8.98 4.25 -9.98
CA ASP A 68 -8.38 4.50 -11.30
C ASP A 68 -7.01 5.17 -11.18
N GLU A 69 -6.87 6.15 -10.27
CA GLU A 69 -5.59 6.83 -10.01
C GLU A 69 -4.59 5.88 -9.33
N MET A 70 -5.06 5.09 -8.37
CA MET A 70 -4.21 4.20 -7.57
C MET A 70 -3.76 2.95 -8.31
N ASP A 71 -4.56 2.38 -9.22
CA ASP A 71 -4.16 1.18 -9.96
C ASP A 71 -2.92 1.44 -10.84
N ASP A 72 -2.79 2.65 -11.40
CA ASP A 72 -1.61 3.05 -12.16
C ASP A 72 -0.38 3.27 -11.27
N GLU A 73 -0.56 3.81 -10.06
CA GLU A 73 0.52 3.94 -9.08
C GLU A 73 0.99 2.58 -8.56
N ILE A 74 0.05 1.68 -8.24
CA ILE A 74 0.32 0.33 -7.78
C ILE A 74 1.07 -0.47 -8.85
N ARG A 75 0.67 -0.38 -10.12
CA ARG A 75 1.37 -1.07 -11.23
C ARG A 75 2.84 -0.64 -11.29
N ARG A 76 3.09 0.68 -11.32
CA ARG A 76 4.47 1.24 -11.34
C ARG A 76 5.28 0.83 -10.12
N HIS A 77 4.66 0.77 -8.94
CA HIS A 77 5.34 0.42 -7.69
C HIS A 77 5.68 -1.08 -7.61
N LEU A 78 4.76 -1.96 -8.03
CA LEU A 78 5.00 -3.40 -8.08
C LEU A 78 6.08 -3.76 -9.10
N ASP A 79 6.08 -3.11 -10.28
CA ASP A 79 7.14 -3.29 -11.29
C ASP A 79 8.51 -2.91 -10.71
N ALA A 80 8.60 -1.79 -9.98
CA ALA A 80 9.84 -1.37 -9.32
C ALA A 80 10.29 -2.33 -8.21
N GLN A 81 9.37 -2.90 -7.42
CA GLN A 81 9.72 -3.89 -6.39
C GLN A 81 10.18 -5.23 -6.97
N GLN A 82 9.60 -5.67 -8.08
CA GLN A 82 10.01 -6.90 -8.77
C GLN A 82 11.39 -6.73 -9.42
N GLU A 83 11.65 -5.58 -10.05
CA GLU A 83 12.96 -5.22 -10.60
C GLU A 83 14.04 -5.28 -9.50
N TYR A 84 13.75 -4.70 -8.32
CA TYR A 84 14.69 -4.68 -7.19
C TYR A 84 15.01 -6.09 -6.66
N LYS A 85 14.00 -6.96 -6.59
CA LYS A 85 14.19 -8.38 -6.22
C LYS A 85 15.01 -9.15 -7.26
N ARG A 86 14.82 -8.87 -8.56
CA ARG A 86 15.60 -9.50 -9.64
C ARG A 86 17.07 -9.10 -9.57
N VAL A 87 17.36 -7.82 -9.36
CA VAL A 87 18.74 -7.32 -9.26
C VAL A 87 19.44 -7.94 -8.04
N LEU A 88 18.81 -7.93 -6.87
CA LEU A 88 19.42 -8.51 -5.66
C LEU A 88 19.48 -10.05 -5.67
N GLY A 89 18.57 -10.72 -6.38
CA GLY A 89 18.60 -12.17 -6.58
C GLY A 89 19.66 -12.65 -7.58
N SER A 90 20.22 -11.74 -8.39
CA SER A 90 21.29 -12.03 -9.35
C SER A 90 22.70 -11.97 -8.76
N ASP A 91 22.85 -11.44 -7.53
CA ASP A 91 24.14 -11.30 -6.83
C ASP A 91 24.37 -12.39 -5.77
N ALA A 92 23.49 -13.39 -5.67
CA ALA A 92 23.73 -14.59 -4.87
C ALA A 92 24.47 -15.64 -5.70
N PHE A 93 25.80 -15.47 -5.84
CA PHE A 93 26.73 -16.55 -6.21
C PHE A 93 27.08 -17.40 -5.00
#